data_AF-A0A7V2NIR1-F1
#
_entry.id   AF-A0A7V2NIR1-F1
#
_cell.length_a   1.000
_cell.length_b   1.000
_cell.length_c   1.000
_cell.angle_alpha   90.00
_cell.angle_beta   90.00
_cell.angle_gamma   90.00
#
_symmetry.space_group_name_H-M   'P 1'
#
loop_
_entity.id
_entity.type
_entity.pdbx_description
1 polymer ?
#
loop_
_entity_poly.entity_id
_entity_poly.type
_entity_poly.pdbx_seq_one_letter_code
_entity_poly.pdbx_strand_id
1 'polypeptide(L)'
;LEIIEQSDGVMVARGDLGITLPIERVPVIQKYLIQLAREQRRFVITATQMLESMTQAARPTRAEATDVANAVYDGTDAVMLSGETAIGRHPSTVVETMRRILTATEPSVKFPSMERIDESVDSAVSRAVKQLADELEAKAILAPISSGSTALRLSRQRMGVPILVGTLNDTLARRMVFYQSVFPMIVDPELGLKKTSECVIQNALDAGYITNGDRVLLSGGLPVEKAGTTNFIRALTVGDEI
;
A
#
# COMPACT_ATOMS: atom_id res chain seq x y z
N LEU A 1 4.95 -9.98 20.58
CA LEU A 1 5.18 -10.71 19.33
C LEU A 1 4.03 -11.66 19.04
N GLU A 2 3.67 -12.54 19.99
CA GLU A 2 2.55 -13.49 19.90
C GLU A 2 1.26 -12.92 19.27
N ILE A 3 0.81 -11.73 19.70
CA ILE A 3 -0.37 -11.07 19.12
C ILE A 3 -0.20 -10.79 17.62
N ILE A 4 0.95 -10.22 17.22
CA ILE A 4 1.20 -9.82 15.83
C ILE A 4 1.33 -11.04 14.92
N GLU A 5 2.00 -12.10 15.40
CA GLU A 5 2.14 -13.34 14.64
C GLU A 5 0.80 -14.02 14.38
N GLN A 6 -0.15 -13.92 15.30
CA GLN A 6 -1.49 -14.48 15.20
C GLN A 6 -2.53 -13.53 14.57
N SER A 7 -2.13 -12.32 14.14
CA SER A 7 -3.04 -11.30 13.59
C SER A 7 -2.75 -11.04 12.11
N ASP A 8 -3.77 -10.62 11.34
CA ASP A 8 -3.55 -10.18 9.95
C ASP A 8 -3.00 -8.75 9.85
N GLY A 9 -3.22 -7.95 10.89
CA GLY A 9 -2.75 -6.57 10.98
C GLY A 9 -2.86 -6.04 12.41
N VAL A 10 -2.33 -4.84 12.62
CA VAL A 10 -2.27 -4.16 13.93
C VAL A 10 -2.70 -2.70 13.76
N MET A 11 -3.42 -2.17 14.74
CA MET A 11 -3.69 -0.73 14.83
C MET A 11 -2.96 -0.15 16.04
N VAL A 12 -2.20 0.91 15.84
CA VAL A 12 -1.59 1.71 16.90
C VAL A 12 -2.62 2.77 17.33
N ALA A 13 -3.46 2.42 18.31
CA ALA A 13 -4.49 3.30 18.87
C ALA A 13 -3.89 4.25 19.92
N ARG A 14 -3.42 5.41 19.47
CA ARG A 14 -2.60 6.33 20.28
C ARG A 14 -3.37 6.97 21.42
N GLY A 15 -4.67 7.22 21.24
CA GLY A 15 -5.57 7.71 22.29
C GLY A 15 -5.62 6.77 23.49
N ASP A 16 -5.90 5.49 23.26
CA ASP A 16 -5.94 4.48 24.33
C ASP A 16 -4.56 4.22 24.94
N LEU A 17 -3.51 4.19 24.11
CA LEU A 17 -2.13 4.07 24.57
C LEU A 17 -1.73 5.25 25.48
N GLY A 18 -2.17 6.47 25.17
CA GLY A 18 -1.89 7.66 25.98
C GLY A 18 -2.64 7.72 27.31
N ILE A 19 -3.72 6.93 27.46
CA ILE A 19 -4.42 6.76 28.75
C ILE A 19 -3.70 5.71 29.60
N THR A 20 -3.21 4.64 28.96
CA THR A 20 -2.66 3.46 29.65
C THR A 20 -1.17 3.58 29.95
N LEU A 21 -0.43 4.40 29.22
CA LEU A 21 1.02 4.56 29.32
C LEU A 21 1.39 6.05 29.45
N PRO A 22 2.57 6.36 30.02
CA PRO A 22 3.10 7.73 30.00
C PRO A 22 3.17 8.28 28.57
N ILE A 23 2.65 9.49 28.37
CA ILE A 23 2.45 10.07 27.03
C ILE A 23 3.77 10.20 26.24
N GLU A 24 4.87 10.46 26.92
CA GLU A 24 6.22 10.54 26.35
C GLU A 24 6.73 9.19 25.81
N ARG A 25 6.14 8.07 26.22
CA ARG A 25 6.47 6.74 25.70
C ARG A 25 5.68 6.36 24.45
N VAL A 26 4.53 7.00 24.20
CA VAL A 26 3.66 6.66 23.06
C VAL A 26 4.39 6.76 21.72
N PRO A 27 5.18 7.82 21.42
CA PRO A 27 5.91 7.89 20.15
C PRO A 27 6.95 6.77 19.97
N VAL A 28 7.61 6.35 21.06
CA VAL A 28 8.59 5.26 21.04
C VAL A 28 7.90 3.92 20.75
N ILE A 29 6.74 3.69 21.36
CA ILE A 29 5.97 2.46 21.19
C ILE A 29 5.34 2.39 19.80
N GLN A 30 4.85 3.51 19.25
CA GLN A 30 4.37 3.57 17.87
C GLN A 30 5.44 3.05 16.89
N LYS A 31 6.66 3.60 16.96
CA LYS A 31 7.77 3.20 16.10
C LYS A 31 8.06 1.69 16.23
N TYR A 32 8.13 1.21 17.47
CA TYR A 32 8.37 -0.20 17.76
C TYR A 32 7.29 -1.12 17.18
N LEU A 33 6.00 -0.79 17.38
CA LEU A 33 4.88 -1.60 16.89
C LEU A 33 4.80 -1.61 15.36
N ILE A 34 5.03 -0.46 14.72
CA ILE A 34 5.07 -0.35 13.25
C ILE A 34 6.20 -1.21 12.69
N GLN A 35 7.42 -1.08 13.25
CA GLN A 35 8.55 -1.89 12.81
C GLN A 35 8.26 -3.39 12.97
N LEU A 36 7.76 -3.80 14.13
CA LEU A 36 7.47 -5.20 14.43
C LEU A 36 6.39 -5.78 13.48
N ALA A 37 5.34 -5.01 13.19
CA ALA A 37 4.32 -5.41 12.23
C ALA A 37 4.91 -5.61 10.82
N ARG A 38 5.79 -4.70 10.38
CA ARG A 38 6.45 -4.77 9.07
C ARG A 38 7.36 -6.00 8.96
N GLU A 39 8.17 -6.27 9.98
CA GLU A 39 9.04 -7.46 10.05
C GLU A 39 8.23 -8.76 9.93
N GLN A 40 7.04 -8.78 10.55
CA GLN A 40 6.09 -9.91 10.49
C GLN A 40 5.16 -9.87 9.27
N ARG A 41 5.37 -8.95 8.32
CA ARG A 41 4.56 -8.75 7.10
C ARG A 41 3.08 -8.51 7.40
N ARG A 42 2.76 -7.97 8.57
CA ARG A 42 1.40 -7.59 8.98
C ARG A 42 1.12 -6.16 8.59
N PHE A 43 -0.12 -5.90 8.18
CA PHE A 43 -0.58 -4.55 7.88
C PHE A 43 -0.64 -3.72 9.16
N VAL A 44 -0.26 -2.44 9.11
CA VAL A 44 -0.31 -1.55 10.28
C VAL A 44 -0.99 -0.21 10.00
N ILE A 45 -1.90 0.17 10.90
CA ILE A 45 -2.62 1.45 10.88
C ILE A 45 -2.15 2.32 12.05
N THR A 46 -1.76 3.56 11.78
CA THR A 46 -1.58 4.58 12.82
C THR A 46 -2.88 5.36 12.99
N ALA A 47 -3.45 5.34 14.19
CA ALA A 47 -4.80 5.83 14.43
C ALA A 47 -4.88 6.84 15.58
N THR A 48 -5.98 7.60 15.57
CA THR A 48 -6.39 8.63 16.54
C THR A 48 -5.48 9.86 16.57
N GLN A 49 -6.07 11.03 16.81
CA GLN A 49 -5.37 12.30 16.99
C GLN A 49 -4.41 12.65 15.84
N MET A 50 -4.73 12.26 14.60
CA MET A 50 -3.87 12.55 13.45
C MET A 50 -4.05 14.01 13.01
N LEU A 51 -5.28 14.48 12.93
CA LEU A 51 -5.64 15.87 12.57
C LEU A 51 -6.75 16.40 13.50
N GLU A 52 -6.71 16.04 14.79
CA GLU A 52 -7.80 16.24 15.77
C GLU A 52 -8.38 17.66 15.79
N SER A 53 -7.52 18.68 15.72
CA SER A 53 -7.95 20.08 15.70
C SER A 53 -8.91 20.39 14.56
N MET A 54 -8.82 19.64 13.45
CA MET A 54 -9.68 19.79 12.29
C MET A 54 -11.10 19.25 12.48
N THR A 55 -11.41 18.61 13.62
CA THR A 55 -12.80 18.37 14.03
C THR A 55 -13.57 19.69 14.11
N GLN A 56 -12.90 20.78 14.51
CA GLN A 56 -13.50 22.12 14.62
C GLN A 56 -12.87 23.15 13.67
N ALA A 57 -11.57 23.05 13.39
CA ALA A 57 -10.82 23.99 12.56
C ALA A 57 -10.78 23.58 11.08
N ALA A 58 -10.60 24.55 10.18
CA ALA A 58 -10.46 24.28 8.75
C ALA A 58 -9.03 23.86 8.35
N ARG A 59 -8.05 23.97 9.25
CA ARG A 59 -6.63 23.66 9.01
C ARG A 59 -6.02 22.99 10.24
N PRO A 60 -5.07 22.07 10.06
CA PRO A 60 -4.38 21.45 11.17
C PRO A 60 -3.30 22.37 11.73
N THR A 61 -2.83 22.03 12.91
CA THR A 61 -1.63 22.60 13.50
C THR A 61 -0.37 22.07 12.79
N ARG A 62 0.75 22.77 12.99
CA ARG A 62 2.06 22.28 12.50
C ARG A 62 2.47 20.96 13.17
N ALA A 63 2.09 20.78 14.43
CA ALA A 63 2.39 19.57 15.19
C ALA A 63 1.66 18.36 14.58
N GLU A 64 0.37 18.48 14.29
CA GLU A 64 -0.43 17.42 13.64
C GLU A 64 0.09 17.08 12.24
N ALA A 65 0.41 18.08 11.42
CA ALA A 65 0.99 17.81 10.11
C ALA A 65 2.33 17.06 10.20
N THR A 66 3.16 17.42 11.18
CA THR A 66 4.44 16.73 11.45
C THR A 66 4.21 15.32 11.98
N ASP A 67 3.19 15.11 12.80
CA ASP A 67 2.83 13.82 13.38
C ASP A 67 2.34 12.83 12.31
N VAL A 68 1.46 13.28 11.40
CA VAL A 68 1.08 12.51 10.20
C VAL A 68 2.31 12.12 9.38
N ALA A 69 3.19 13.08 9.08
CA ALA A 69 4.41 12.80 8.32
C ALA A 69 5.32 11.79 9.04
N ASN A 70 5.46 11.89 10.36
CA ASN A 70 6.23 10.94 11.16
C ASN A 70 5.65 9.52 11.11
N ALA A 71 4.33 9.35 11.12
CA ALA A 71 3.73 8.03 10.94
C ALA A 71 4.10 7.40 9.58
N VAL A 72 4.20 8.22 8.53
CA VAL A 72 4.68 7.77 7.21
C VAL A 72 6.16 7.40 7.27
N TYR A 73 7.01 8.22 7.87
CA TYR A 73 8.45 7.92 8.04
C TYR A 73 8.69 6.64 8.85
N ASP A 74 7.82 6.36 9.83
CA ASP A 74 7.87 5.14 10.64
C ASP A 74 7.52 3.90 9.81
N GLY A 75 6.84 4.07 8.68
CA GLY A 75 6.49 2.99 7.78
C GLY A 75 5.11 2.42 8.00
N THR A 76 4.18 3.23 8.50
CA THR A 76 2.77 2.86 8.55
C THR A 76 2.25 2.50 7.15
N ASP A 77 1.29 1.59 7.09
CA ASP A 77 0.63 1.23 5.83
C ASP A 77 -0.61 2.10 5.59
N ALA A 78 -1.27 2.52 6.67
CA ALA A 78 -2.38 3.47 6.60
C ALA A 78 -2.41 4.42 7.79
N VAL A 79 -3.01 5.59 7.56
CA VAL A 79 -3.34 6.56 8.59
C VAL A 79 -4.86 6.64 8.73
N MET A 80 -5.36 6.75 9.96
CA MET A 80 -6.79 6.76 10.24
C MET A 80 -7.24 8.11 10.77
N LEU A 81 -8.35 8.61 10.20
CA LEU A 81 -9.13 9.72 10.73
C LEU A 81 -10.28 9.13 11.57
N SER A 82 -10.48 9.66 12.77
CA SER A 82 -11.48 9.25 13.73
C SER A 82 -12.61 10.30 13.80
N GLY A 83 -12.63 11.11 14.86
CA GLY A 83 -13.64 12.15 15.07
C GLY A 83 -13.63 13.21 13.97
N GLU A 84 -12.47 13.43 13.34
CA GLU A 84 -12.27 14.44 12.30
C GLU A 84 -13.22 14.26 11.11
N THR A 85 -13.56 13.00 10.78
CA THR A 85 -14.49 12.68 9.69
C THR A 85 -15.86 12.20 10.18
N ALA A 86 -15.93 11.55 11.34
CA ALA A 86 -17.18 11.00 11.87
C ALA A 86 -18.13 12.08 12.38
N ILE A 87 -17.61 13.11 13.07
CA ILE A 87 -18.41 14.17 13.70
C ILE A 87 -17.87 15.58 13.42
N GLY A 88 -16.75 15.69 12.71
CA GLY A 88 -16.09 16.95 12.41
C GLY A 88 -16.87 17.84 11.44
N ARG A 89 -16.57 19.15 11.47
CA ARG A 89 -17.26 20.15 10.65
C ARG A 89 -16.86 20.12 9.17
N HIS A 90 -15.69 19.55 8.84
CA HIS A 90 -15.09 19.63 7.51
C HIS A 90 -14.53 18.28 7.01
N PRO A 91 -15.32 17.18 6.99
CA PRO A 91 -14.81 15.83 6.76
C PRO A 91 -14.07 15.69 5.42
N SER A 92 -14.59 16.28 4.34
CA SER A 92 -13.92 16.26 3.02
C SER A 92 -12.59 17.01 3.01
N THR A 93 -12.52 18.16 3.68
CA THR A 93 -11.29 18.96 3.79
C THR A 93 -10.23 18.27 4.63
N VAL A 94 -10.63 17.54 5.68
CA VAL A 94 -9.71 16.74 6.50
C VAL A 94 -9.07 15.65 5.64
N VAL A 95 -9.87 14.89 4.89
CA VAL A 95 -9.37 13.83 4.00
C VAL A 95 -8.41 14.39 2.95
N GLU A 96 -8.77 15.52 2.32
CA GLU A 96 -7.90 16.18 1.35
C GLU A 96 -6.60 16.71 1.98
N THR A 97 -6.67 17.23 3.21
CA THR A 97 -5.48 17.69 3.94
C THR A 97 -4.56 16.52 4.28
N MET A 98 -5.12 15.41 4.77
CA MET A 98 -4.40 14.17 5.01
C MET A 98 -3.69 13.72 3.73
N ARG A 99 -4.43 13.61 2.61
CA ARG A 99 -3.88 13.23 1.31
C ARG A 99 -2.70 14.10 0.90
N ARG A 100 -2.83 15.43 1.05
CA ARG A 100 -1.74 16.37 0.70
C ARG A 100 -0.49 16.17 1.56
N ILE A 101 -0.63 15.90 2.85
CA ILE A 101 0.52 15.61 3.73
C ILE A 101 1.19 14.31 3.30
N LEU A 102 0.41 13.25 3.03
CA LEU A 102 0.93 11.96 2.57
C LEU A 102 1.70 12.12 1.25
N THR A 103 1.08 12.71 0.23
CA THR A 103 1.70 12.91 -1.09
C THR A 103 2.98 13.77 -1.02
N ALA A 104 3.03 14.75 -0.11
CA ALA A 104 4.24 15.55 0.09
C ALA A 104 5.35 14.78 0.83
N THR A 105 4.99 13.82 1.69
CA THR A 105 5.93 13.08 2.54
C THR A 105 6.52 11.88 1.80
N GLU A 106 5.69 11.09 1.12
CA GLU A 106 6.05 9.82 0.48
C GLU A 106 7.34 9.84 -0.35
N PRO A 107 7.62 10.84 -1.21
CA PRO A 107 8.83 10.86 -2.04
C PRO A 107 10.14 10.93 -1.24
N SER A 108 10.11 11.46 -0.02
CA SER A 108 11.28 11.62 0.83
C SER A 108 11.60 10.41 1.70
N VAL A 109 10.69 9.43 1.72
CA VAL A 109 10.79 8.28 2.62
C VAL A 109 11.83 7.30 2.09
N LYS A 110 12.85 7.06 2.92
CA LYS A 110 13.84 6.01 2.69
C LYS A 110 13.67 4.95 3.76
N PHE A 111 12.98 3.88 3.42
CA PHE A 111 13.02 2.71 4.28
C PHE A 111 14.36 2.00 4.08
N PRO A 112 15.00 1.51 5.15
CA PRO A 112 16.02 0.49 4.95
C PRO A 112 15.39 -0.61 4.10
N SER A 113 16.11 -1.09 3.08
CA SER A 113 15.71 -2.30 2.39
C SER A 113 15.44 -3.32 3.47
N MET A 114 14.22 -3.86 3.55
CA MET A 114 14.03 -5.07 4.35
C MET A 114 15.14 -6.00 3.88
N GLU A 115 16.05 -6.33 4.80
CA GLU A 115 17.13 -7.29 4.54
C GLU A 115 16.49 -8.58 3.98
N ARG A 116 17.28 -9.52 3.47
CA ARG A 116 16.77 -10.79 2.90
C ARG A 116 16.07 -11.66 3.97
N ILE A 117 14.91 -11.21 4.46
CA ILE A 117 14.02 -11.90 5.40
C ILE A 117 13.30 -13.03 4.65
N ASP A 118 13.29 -12.98 3.32
CA ASP A 118 12.62 -13.97 2.48
C ASP A 118 13.43 -14.25 1.21
N GLU A 119 14.01 -15.45 1.13
CA GLU A 119 14.75 -15.95 -0.03
C GLU A 119 13.86 -16.71 -1.02
N SER A 120 12.53 -16.71 -0.84
CA SER A 120 11.61 -17.32 -1.80
C SER A 120 11.70 -16.65 -3.18
N VAL A 121 11.35 -17.44 -4.21
CA VAL A 121 11.24 -16.97 -5.60
C VAL A 121 10.31 -15.75 -5.68
N ASP A 122 9.16 -15.79 -5.02
CA ASP A 122 8.20 -14.67 -4.97
C ASP A 122 8.82 -13.36 -4.47
N SER A 123 9.65 -13.45 -3.43
CA SER A 123 10.35 -12.31 -2.84
C SER A 123 11.45 -11.79 -3.76
N ALA A 124 12.22 -12.70 -4.38
CA ALA A 124 13.25 -12.33 -5.35
C ALA A 124 12.65 -11.64 -6.58
N VAL A 125 11.56 -12.16 -7.13
CA VAL A 125 10.81 -11.56 -8.24
C VAL A 125 10.28 -10.18 -7.85
N SER A 126 9.64 -10.05 -6.68
CA SER A 126 9.12 -8.75 -6.22
C SER A 126 10.22 -7.67 -6.12
N ARG A 127 11.41 -8.03 -5.64
CA ARG A 127 12.57 -7.12 -5.61
C ARG A 127 13.06 -6.75 -7.01
N ALA A 128 13.12 -7.72 -7.93
CA ALA A 128 13.47 -7.46 -9.31
C ALA A 128 12.46 -6.56 -10.03
N VAL A 129 11.16 -6.68 -9.72
CA VAL A 129 10.13 -5.76 -10.24
C VAL A 129 10.40 -4.34 -9.80
N LYS A 130 10.75 -4.09 -8.52
CA LYS A 130 11.09 -2.73 -8.05
C LYS A 130 12.25 -2.14 -8.84
N GLN A 131 13.33 -2.91 -8.99
CA GLN A 131 14.51 -2.46 -9.71
C GLN A 131 14.18 -2.13 -11.18
N LEU A 132 13.47 -3.04 -11.87
CA LEU A 132 13.08 -2.82 -13.26
C LEU A 132 12.11 -1.65 -13.41
N ALA A 133 11.22 -1.41 -12.44
CA ALA A 133 10.28 -0.30 -12.48
C ALA A 133 11.02 1.04 -12.46
N ASP A 134 12.06 1.14 -11.62
CA ASP A 134 12.90 2.33 -11.53
C ASP A 134 13.74 2.53 -12.79
N GLU A 135 14.40 1.47 -13.28
CA GLU A 135 15.26 1.53 -14.47
C GLU A 135 14.51 1.84 -15.76
N LEU A 136 13.29 1.32 -15.91
CA LEU A 136 12.47 1.50 -17.10
C LEU A 136 11.53 2.70 -17.01
N GLU A 137 11.52 3.42 -15.88
CA GLU A 137 10.57 4.49 -15.56
C GLU A 137 9.11 4.04 -15.76
N ALA A 138 8.81 2.80 -15.33
CA ALA A 138 7.49 2.22 -15.47
C ALA A 138 6.43 3.09 -14.79
N LYS A 139 5.27 3.27 -15.42
CA LYS A 139 4.15 4.04 -14.86
C LYS A 139 3.27 3.24 -13.92
N ALA A 140 3.23 1.92 -14.10
CA ALA A 140 2.45 1.03 -13.26
C ALA A 140 3.00 -0.39 -13.25
N ILE A 141 2.64 -1.13 -12.21
CA ILE A 141 2.81 -2.58 -12.13
C ILE A 141 1.46 -3.24 -12.34
N LEU A 142 1.37 -4.22 -13.22
CA LEU A 142 0.19 -5.02 -13.47
C LEU A 142 0.39 -6.38 -12.79
N ALA A 143 -0.56 -6.78 -11.95
CA ALA A 143 -0.48 -8.03 -11.20
C ALA A 143 -1.81 -8.80 -11.27
N PRO A 144 -2.00 -9.69 -12.26
CA PRO A 144 -3.12 -10.62 -12.26
C PRO A 144 -2.89 -11.68 -11.18
N ILE A 145 -3.76 -11.72 -10.17
CA ILE A 145 -3.56 -12.57 -8.99
C ILE A 145 -4.82 -13.32 -8.56
N SER A 146 -4.59 -14.56 -8.14
CA SER A 146 -5.56 -15.41 -7.46
C SER A 146 -5.52 -15.26 -5.93
N SER A 147 -4.44 -14.69 -5.38
CA SER A 147 -4.24 -14.49 -3.93
C SER A 147 -3.49 -13.19 -3.62
N GLY A 148 -3.68 -12.63 -2.42
CA GLY A 148 -3.13 -11.32 -2.04
C GLY A 148 -1.65 -11.29 -1.68
N SER A 149 -0.96 -12.43 -1.63
CA SER A 149 0.44 -12.50 -1.18
C SER A 149 1.38 -11.73 -2.11
N THR A 150 1.21 -11.87 -3.43
CA THR A 150 1.99 -11.14 -4.44
C THR A 150 1.78 -9.64 -4.32
N ALA A 151 0.53 -9.18 -4.24
CA ALA A 151 0.21 -7.76 -4.07
C ALA A 151 0.82 -7.18 -2.79
N LEU A 152 0.76 -7.93 -1.67
CA LEU A 152 1.40 -7.53 -0.43
C LEU A 152 2.92 -7.41 -0.59
N ARG A 153 3.58 -8.38 -1.23
CA ARG A 153 5.03 -8.36 -1.44
C ARG A 153 5.49 -7.22 -2.33
N LEU A 154 4.75 -6.93 -3.40
CA LEU A 154 5.00 -5.80 -4.29
C LEU A 154 4.83 -4.47 -3.55
N SER A 155 3.73 -4.32 -2.80
CA SER A 155 3.44 -3.15 -1.96
C SER A 155 4.57 -2.85 -0.97
N ARG A 156 5.14 -3.91 -0.37
CA ARG A 156 6.27 -3.82 0.57
C ARG A 156 7.57 -3.32 -0.07
N GLN A 157 7.71 -3.39 -1.40
CA GLN A 157 8.85 -2.80 -2.11
C GLN A 157 8.75 -1.27 -2.26
N ARG A 158 7.60 -0.67 -1.91
CA ARG A 158 7.40 0.79 -1.90
C ARG A 158 7.79 1.39 -3.26
N MET A 159 7.18 0.88 -4.33
CA MET A 159 7.62 1.12 -5.71
C MET A 159 7.47 2.57 -6.18
N GLY A 160 6.61 3.37 -5.55
CA GLY A 160 6.34 4.75 -5.95
C GLY A 160 5.40 4.89 -7.15
N VAL A 161 4.91 3.76 -7.67
CA VAL A 161 3.98 3.67 -8.81
C VAL A 161 2.78 2.79 -8.43
N PRO A 162 1.61 3.00 -9.03
CA PRO A 162 0.43 2.18 -8.78
C PRO A 162 0.67 0.71 -9.14
N ILE A 163 0.21 -0.19 -8.28
CA ILE A 163 0.16 -1.63 -8.48
C ILE A 163 -1.30 -1.99 -8.77
N LEU A 164 -1.58 -2.25 -10.03
CA LEU A 164 -2.90 -2.50 -10.59
C LEU A 164 -3.16 -4.00 -10.60
N VAL A 165 -4.14 -4.42 -9.81
CA VAL A 165 -4.29 -5.82 -9.43
C VAL A 165 -5.56 -6.40 -10.01
N GLY A 166 -5.44 -7.32 -10.97
CA GLY A 166 -6.59 -8.03 -11.54
C GLY A 166 -7.02 -9.20 -10.66
N THR A 167 -8.26 -9.18 -10.15
CA THR A 167 -8.85 -10.30 -9.39
C THR A 167 -10.38 -10.29 -9.46
N LEU A 168 -11.04 -11.46 -9.46
CA LEU A 168 -12.50 -11.57 -9.30
C LEU A 168 -12.95 -11.73 -7.85
N ASN A 169 -12.00 -11.93 -6.93
CA ASN A 169 -12.35 -12.12 -5.54
C ASN A 169 -12.58 -10.75 -4.88
N ASP A 170 -13.84 -10.34 -4.86
CA ASP A 170 -14.33 -9.13 -4.21
C ASP A 170 -13.83 -8.94 -2.77
N THR A 171 -13.76 -10.03 -2.01
CA THR A 171 -13.29 -9.98 -0.62
C THR A 171 -11.80 -9.71 -0.58
N LEU A 172 -11.03 -10.33 -1.47
CA LEU A 172 -9.61 -10.07 -1.62
C LEU A 172 -9.35 -8.64 -2.10
N ALA A 173 -10.10 -8.17 -3.10
CA ALA A 173 -10.02 -6.80 -3.60
C ALA A 173 -10.20 -5.79 -2.46
N ARG A 174 -11.27 -5.90 -1.66
CA ARG A 174 -11.50 -5.02 -0.49
C ARG A 174 -10.37 -5.06 0.53
N ARG A 175 -9.76 -6.23 0.78
CA ARG A 175 -8.62 -6.35 1.70
C ARG A 175 -7.37 -5.66 1.15
N MET A 176 -7.11 -5.77 -0.15
CA MET A 176 -5.90 -5.23 -0.77
C MET A 176 -5.88 -3.71 -0.88
N VAL A 177 -7.02 -3.02 -0.74
CA VAL A 177 -7.06 -1.54 -0.68
C VAL A 177 -6.21 -0.98 0.47
N PHE A 178 -5.96 -1.77 1.50
CA PHE A 178 -5.08 -1.41 2.60
C PHE A 178 -3.59 -1.54 2.26
N TYR A 179 -3.23 -2.27 1.20
CA TYR A 179 -1.83 -2.40 0.81
C TYR A 179 -1.40 -1.14 0.08
N GLN A 180 -0.29 -0.55 0.50
CA GLN A 180 0.16 0.70 -0.07
C GLN A 180 0.35 0.59 -1.60
N SER A 181 -0.17 1.58 -2.31
CA SER A 181 -0.11 1.70 -3.77
C SER A 181 -0.83 0.58 -4.53
N VAL A 182 -1.64 -0.25 -3.88
CA VAL A 182 -2.39 -1.33 -4.53
C VAL A 182 -3.80 -0.85 -4.90
N PHE A 183 -4.14 -1.02 -6.17
CA PHE A 183 -5.44 -0.67 -6.74
C PHE A 183 -6.06 -1.91 -7.40
N PRO A 184 -6.96 -2.60 -6.69
CA PRO A 184 -7.67 -3.75 -7.22
C PRO A 184 -8.62 -3.37 -8.36
N MET A 185 -8.65 -4.22 -9.39
CA MET A 185 -9.51 -4.14 -10.56
C MET A 185 -10.26 -5.47 -10.68
N ILE A 186 -11.59 -5.40 -10.73
CA ILE A 186 -12.43 -6.60 -10.80
C ILE A 186 -12.33 -7.19 -12.21
N VAL A 187 -11.52 -8.24 -12.34
CA VAL A 187 -11.19 -8.91 -13.61
C VAL A 187 -11.04 -10.40 -13.35
N ASP A 188 -11.58 -11.21 -14.25
CA ASP A 188 -11.50 -12.68 -14.21
C ASP A 188 -10.10 -13.21 -14.51
N PRO A 189 -9.38 -13.75 -13.50
CA PRO A 189 -8.06 -14.34 -13.73
C PRO A 189 -8.13 -15.67 -14.49
N GLU A 190 -9.29 -16.34 -14.55
CA GLU A 190 -9.49 -17.60 -15.30
C GLU A 190 -9.52 -17.38 -16.82
N LEU A 191 -9.55 -16.11 -17.27
CA LEU A 191 -9.38 -15.75 -18.68
C LEU A 191 -7.96 -16.05 -19.21
N GLY A 192 -7.05 -16.45 -18.33
CA GLY A 192 -5.64 -16.66 -18.62
C GLY A 192 -4.85 -15.35 -18.63
N LEU A 193 -3.52 -15.47 -18.62
CA LEU A 193 -2.63 -14.33 -18.40
C LEU A 193 -2.83 -13.19 -19.40
N LYS A 194 -2.91 -13.51 -20.71
CA LYS A 194 -3.01 -12.51 -21.78
C LYS A 194 -4.27 -11.66 -21.62
N LYS A 195 -5.45 -12.32 -21.62
CA LYS A 195 -6.73 -11.63 -21.57
C LYS A 195 -6.98 -10.91 -20.24
N THR A 196 -6.52 -11.49 -19.12
CA THR A 196 -6.55 -10.80 -17.82
C THR A 196 -5.72 -9.52 -17.85
N SER A 197 -4.52 -9.57 -18.46
CA SER A 197 -3.63 -8.40 -18.57
C SER A 197 -4.23 -7.31 -19.46
N GLU A 198 -4.85 -7.69 -20.59
CA GLU A 198 -5.57 -6.76 -21.47
C GLU A 198 -6.71 -6.04 -20.73
N CYS A 199 -7.52 -6.78 -19.96
CA CYS A 199 -8.60 -6.19 -19.16
C CYS A 199 -8.07 -5.25 -18.07
N VAL A 200 -6.99 -5.60 -17.38
CA VAL A 200 -6.36 -4.73 -16.38
C VAL A 200 -5.83 -3.46 -17.04
N ILE A 201 -5.18 -3.56 -18.20
CA ILE A 201 -4.68 -2.39 -18.95
C ILE A 201 -5.83 -1.48 -19.38
N GLN A 202 -6.92 -2.05 -19.91
CA GLN A 202 -8.07 -1.25 -20.32
C GLN A 202 -8.69 -0.51 -19.13
N ASN A 203 -8.93 -1.21 -18.02
CA ASN A 203 -9.45 -0.59 -16.80
C ASN A 203 -8.52 0.50 -16.26
N ALA A 204 -7.20 0.33 -16.41
CA ALA A 204 -6.20 1.28 -15.99
C ALA A 204 -6.17 2.54 -16.87
N LEU A 205 -6.33 2.38 -18.18
CA LEU A 205 -6.52 3.49 -19.14
C LEU A 205 -7.78 4.28 -18.81
N ASP A 206 -8.91 3.58 -18.62
CA ASP A 206 -10.22 4.21 -18.34
C ASP A 206 -10.21 4.99 -17.01
N ALA A 207 -9.49 4.48 -16.02
CA ALA A 207 -9.31 5.14 -14.72
C ALA A 207 -8.21 6.22 -14.71
N GLY A 208 -7.46 6.38 -15.81
CA GLY A 208 -6.40 7.39 -15.94
C GLY A 208 -5.12 7.09 -15.15
N TYR A 209 -4.86 5.83 -14.79
CA TYR A 209 -3.60 5.43 -14.15
C TYR A 209 -2.42 5.38 -15.13
N ILE A 210 -2.70 5.08 -16.40
CA ILE A 210 -1.73 4.96 -17.49
C ILE A 210 -2.31 5.54 -18.78
N THR A 211 -1.46 5.77 -19.77
CA THR A 211 -1.78 6.24 -21.11
C THR A 211 -1.05 5.41 -22.17
N ASN A 212 -1.49 5.47 -23.43
CA ASN A 212 -0.79 4.81 -24.53
C ASN A 212 0.64 5.35 -24.67
N GLY A 213 1.60 4.44 -24.86
CA GLY A 213 3.04 4.74 -24.89
C GLY A 213 3.73 4.63 -23.52
N ASP A 214 2.98 4.52 -22.42
CA ASP A 214 3.58 4.29 -21.11
C ASP A 214 4.19 2.90 -21.00
N ARG A 215 5.31 2.80 -20.27
CA ARG A 215 5.92 1.51 -19.91
C ARG A 215 5.26 0.97 -18.66
N VAL A 216 4.92 -0.30 -18.66
CA VAL A 216 4.36 -1.00 -17.49
C VAL A 216 5.07 -2.35 -17.29
N LEU A 217 5.07 -2.83 -16.06
CA LEU A 217 5.59 -4.17 -15.73
C LEU A 217 4.46 -5.10 -15.36
N LEU A 218 4.35 -6.22 -16.05
CA LEU A 218 3.47 -7.31 -15.69
C LEU A 218 4.24 -8.31 -14.83
N SER A 219 3.75 -8.61 -13.63
CA SER A 219 4.36 -9.58 -12.72
C SER A 219 3.29 -10.44 -12.07
N GLY A 220 3.52 -11.75 -12.02
CA GLY A 220 2.57 -12.70 -11.43
C GLY A 220 3.16 -14.10 -11.31
N GLY A 221 2.27 -15.07 -11.12
CA GLY A 221 2.62 -16.48 -11.11
C GLY A 221 1.98 -17.24 -12.25
N LEU A 222 2.70 -18.22 -12.79
CA LEU A 222 2.18 -19.18 -13.75
C LEU A 222 2.15 -20.59 -13.13
N PRO A 223 1.02 -21.31 -13.20
CA PRO A 223 -0.27 -20.91 -13.78
C PRO A 223 -1.00 -19.88 -12.86
N VAL A 224 -1.77 -18.95 -13.45
CA VAL A 224 -2.34 -17.77 -12.75
C VAL A 224 -3.30 -18.16 -11.63
N GLU A 225 -3.96 -19.31 -11.79
CA GLU A 225 -4.96 -19.85 -10.88
C GLU A 225 -4.33 -20.38 -9.58
N LYS A 226 -3.01 -20.64 -9.56
CA LYS A 226 -2.31 -21.20 -8.42
C LYS A 226 -1.66 -20.12 -7.57
N ALA A 227 -2.17 -19.95 -6.34
CA ALA A 227 -1.61 -19.04 -5.36
C ALA A 227 -0.14 -19.36 -5.00
N GLY A 228 0.65 -18.32 -4.68
CA GLY A 228 2.02 -18.47 -4.17
C GLY A 228 3.06 -18.95 -5.20
N THR A 229 2.86 -18.62 -6.48
CA THR A 229 3.73 -19.05 -7.59
C THR A 229 4.38 -17.89 -8.33
N THR A 230 4.62 -16.76 -7.67
CA THR A 230 5.09 -15.54 -8.36
C THR A 230 6.48 -15.76 -8.95
N ASN A 231 6.57 -15.89 -10.27
CA ASN A 231 7.75 -16.45 -10.93
C ASN A 231 8.14 -15.78 -12.25
N PHE A 232 7.45 -14.72 -12.69
CA PHE A 232 7.79 -14.02 -13.93
C PHE A 232 7.64 -12.50 -13.83
N ILE A 233 8.37 -11.81 -14.72
CA ILE A 233 8.27 -10.37 -14.98
C ILE A 233 8.28 -10.17 -16.48
N ARG A 234 7.42 -9.29 -16.99
CA ARG A 234 7.38 -8.89 -18.40
C ARG A 234 7.23 -7.38 -18.51
N ALA A 235 8.13 -6.73 -19.24
CA ALA A 235 7.99 -5.32 -19.58
C ALA A 235 7.09 -5.17 -20.82
N LEU A 236 6.17 -4.20 -20.78
CA LEU A 236 5.22 -3.91 -21.84
C LEU A 236 5.18 -2.40 -22.11
N THR A 237 4.85 -2.04 -23.34
CA THR A 237 4.43 -0.68 -23.70
C THR A 237 2.93 -0.70 -23.94
N VAL A 238 2.22 0.22 -23.31
CA VAL A 238 0.75 0.32 -23.45
C VAL A 238 0.41 0.73 -24.88
N GLY A 239 -0.43 -0.06 -25.56
CA GLY A 239 -0.81 0.13 -26.95
C GLY A 239 -0.11 -0.81 -27.95
N ASP A 240 0.94 -1.50 -27.52
CA ASP A 240 1.57 -2.58 -28.28
C ASP A 240 0.85 -3.92 -28.06
N GLU A 241 1.02 -4.89 -28.97
CA GLU A 241 0.47 -6.24 -28.80
C GLU A 241 1.09 -6.98 -27.60
N ILE A 242 0.23 -7.62 -26.79
CA ILE A 242 0.60 -8.45 -25.63
C ILE A 242 0.79 -9.90 -26.04
#